data_AF-A0A2V9Z427-F1
#
_entry.id   AF-A0A2V9Z427-F1
#
_cell.length_a   1.000
_cell.length_b   1.000
_cell.length_c   1.000
_cell.angle_alpha   90.00
_cell.angle_beta   90.00
_cell.angle_gamma   90.00
#
_symmetry.space_group_name_H-M   'P 1'
#
loop_
_entity.id
_entity.type
_entity.pdbx_description
1 polymer ?
#
loop_
_entity_poly.entity_id
_entity_poly.type
_entity_poly.pdbx_seq_one_letter_code
_entity_poly.pdbx_strand_id
1 'polypeptide(L)'
;MRVNFFLDPDSLSAMFSFLSGYRRRVKGRLILLRPGAERGLRDRFQVAYPSVLVYWAMRNMKRTSKEKVDSTRELTEMIQRACLVAKDAVFNVEDYIGHSSSLAYVAVKQCEKELDDIERDIDESLPAAITEVTETEARQLLACLKFITDLERIGDLMWSVAQRVQQISGRLPGQDQKYFLEMSEILRKML
;
A
#
# COMPACT_ATOMS: atom_id res chain seq x y z
N MET A 1 41.83 6.08 -11.52
CA MET A 1 40.99 5.63 -12.65
C MET A 1 40.03 6.77 -12.98
N ARG A 2 40.31 7.57 -14.03
CA ARG A 2 39.43 8.67 -14.48
C ARG A 2 38.48 8.09 -15.53
N VAL A 3 37.17 8.24 -15.34
CA VAL A 3 36.17 7.87 -16.34
C VAL A 3 35.71 9.14 -17.03
N ASN A 4 36.10 9.30 -18.30
CA ASN A 4 35.58 10.35 -19.17
C ASN A 4 34.16 9.96 -19.60
N PHE A 5 33.16 10.77 -19.26
CA PHE A 5 31.84 10.70 -19.90
C PHE A 5 31.91 11.43 -21.23
N PHE A 6 31.99 10.66 -22.32
CA PHE A 6 31.69 11.16 -23.66
C PHE A 6 30.17 11.09 -23.82
N LEU A 7 29.51 12.26 -23.80
CA LEU A 7 28.08 12.34 -24.10
C LEU A 7 27.91 12.34 -25.63
N ASP A 8 27.07 11.43 -26.10
CA ASP A 8 26.74 11.21 -27.51
C ASP A 8 26.06 12.45 -28.12
N PRO A 9 26.48 12.95 -29.30
CA PRO A 9 25.94 14.18 -29.90
C PRO A 9 24.42 14.16 -30.16
N ASP A 10 23.85 12.96 -30.36
CA ASP A 10 22.41 12.78 -30.63
C ASP A 10 21.52 13.09 -29.42
N SER A 11 22.05 12.95 -28.20
CA SER A 11 21.31 13.25 -26.96
C SER A 11 21.11 14.75 -26.73
N LEU A 12 22.01 15.59 -27.25
CA LEU A 12 21.90 17.05 -27.15
C LEU A 12 20.93 17.62 -28.20
N SER A 13 20.86 17.02 -29.39
CA SER A 13 19.91 17.39 -30.45
C SER A 13 18.44 17.20 -30.04
N ALA A 14 18.15 16.13 -29.30
CA ALA A 14 16.81 15.86 -28.77
C ALA A 14 16.36 16.87 -27.71
N MET A 15 17.29 17.37 -26.87
CA MET A 15 16.99 18.40 -25.87
C MET A 15 16.67 19.76 -26.50
N PHE A 16 17.37 20.16 -27.56
CA PHE A 16 17.12 21.45 -28.23
C PHE A 16 15.81 21.47 -29.03
N SER A 17 15.41 20.33 -29.60
CA SER A 17 14.15 20.21 -30.37
C SER A 17 12.89 20.31 -29.49
N PHE A 18 12.99 20.00 -28.19
CA PHE A 18 11.87 20.05 -27.25
C PHE A 18 11.57 21.47 -26.72
N LEU A 19 12.56 22.38 -26.76
CA LEU A 19 12.39 23.75 -26.24
C LEU A 19 11.77 24.74 -27.24
N SER A 20 11.59 24.37 -28.52
CA SER A 20 11.06 25.28 -29.56
C SER A 20 9.59 25.05 -29.96
N GLY A 21 8.83 24.22 -29.25
CA GLY A 21 7.63 23.59 -29.83
C GLY A 21 6.33 23.59 -29.03
N TYR A 22 6.01 24.58 -28.19
CA TYR A 22 4.68 24.62 -27.55
C TYR A 22 3.70 25.54 -28.31
N ARG A 23 3.02 24.98 -29.32
CA ARG A 23 1.89 25.62 -30.02
C ARG A 23 0.64 24.79 -29.81
N ARG A 24 -0.17 25.11 -28.79
CA ARG A 24 -1.46 24.44 -28.54
C ARG A 24 -2.62 25.41 -28.81
N ARG A 25 -3.46 25.03 -29.77
CA ARG A 25 -4.70 25.70 -30.20
C ARG A 25 -5.85 25.20 -29.32
N VAL A 26 -6.57 26.09 -28.64
CA VAL A 26 -7.82 25.77 -27.92
C VAL A 26 -8.93 26.69 -28.45
N LYS A 27 -10.01 26.07 -28.95
CA LYS A 27 -11.35 26.62 -29.27
C LYS A 27 -11.46 28.15 -29.47
N GLY A 28 -11.29 28.59 -30.72
CA GLY A 28 -12.17 29.60 -31.33
C GLY A 28 -11.97 31.09 -31.05
N ARG A 29 -10.90 31.56 -30.39
CA ARG A 29 -10.62 33.02 -30.32
C ARG A 29 -9.12 33.30 -30.36
N LEU A 30 -8.70 34.08 -31.36
CA LEU A 30 -7.32 34.53 -31.54
C LEU A 30 -7.09 35.74 -30.62
N ILE A 31 -6.35 35.56 -29.53
CA ILE A 31 -5.86 36.68 -28.73
C ILE A 31 -4.34 36.74 -28.89
N LEU A 32 -3.91 37.81 -29.55
CA LEU A 32 -2.52 38.13 -29.82
C LEU A 32 -2.00 38.95 -28.64
N LEU A 33 -1.29 38.34 -27.69
CA LEU A 33 -0.55 39.07 -26.67
C LEU A 33 0.91 39.18 -27.10
N ARG A 34 1.29 40.43 -27.43
CA ARG A 34 2.66 40.85 -27.73
C ARG A 34 3.56 40.68 -26.49
N PRO A 35 4.86 40.42 -26.71
CA PRO A 35 5.84 40.13 -25.67
C PRO A 35 6.39 41.39 -25.02
N GLY A 36 6.79 41.28 -23.74
CA GLY A 36 7.84 42.11 -23.16
C GLY A 36 7.45 42.93 -21.94
N ALA A 37 7.59 42.33 -20.75
CA ALA A 37 8.03 43.02 -19.53
C ALA A 37 8.33 41.99 -18.42
N GLU A 38 9.21 41.02 -18.70
CA GLU A 38 9.84 40.23 -17.65
C GLU A 38 10.95 41.05 -16.98
N ARG A 39 10.62 41.76 -15.90
CA ARG A 39 11.56 42.22 -14.88
C ARG A 39 10.77 42.36 -13.58
N GLY A 40 10.79 41.33 -12.73
CA GLY A 40 10.12 41.42 -11.43
C GLY A 40 10.04 40.16 -10.59
N LEU A 41 10.31 38.95 -11.13
CA LEU A 41 10.17 37.71 -10.33
C LEU A 41 11.25 36.64 -10.61
N ARG A 42 12.39 37.00 -11.24
CA ARG A 42 13.51 36.06 -11.46
C ARG A 42 14.55 35.98 -10.34
N ASP A 43 14.49 36.84 -9.33
CA ASP A 43 15.56 36.95 -8.32
C ASP A 43 15.31 36.18 -7.00
N ARG A 44 14.43 35.17 -6.96
CA ARG A 44 14.22 34.43 -5.70
C ARG A 44 14.26 32.91 -5.76
N PHE A 45 14.41 32.28 -6.91
CA PHE A 45 14.47 30.82 -6.98
C PHE A 45 15.47 30.31 -8.03
N GLN A 46 16.61 30.97 -8.15
CA GLN A 46 17.72 30.51 -8.99
C GLN A 46 19.02 30.36 -8.21
N VAL A 47 18.97 29.69 -7.05
CA VAL A 47 20.14 28.98 -6.53
C VAL A 47 19.63 27.82 -5.68
N ALA A 48 19.65 26.60 -6.22
CA ALA A 48 20.17 25.39 -5.55
C ALA A 48 19.68 24.08 -6.23
N TYR A 49 20.67 23.27 -6.60
CA TYR A 49 20.61 21.84 -6.93
C TYR A 49 20.13 21.39 -8.33
N PRO A 50 21.05 21.37 -9.33
CA PRO A 50 20.89 20.60 -10.56
C PRO A 50 20.79 19.08 -10.32
N SER A 51 21.13 18.61 -9.10
CA SER A 51 21.06 17.21 -8.74
C SER A 51 19.63 16.69 -8.65
N VAL A 52 18.64 17.47 -8.22
CA VAL A 52 17.29 16.93 -7.92
C VAL A 52 16.53 16.55 -9.19
N LEU A 53 16.63 17.35 -10.26
CA LEU A 53 15.98 17.07 -11.54
C LEU A 53 16.63 15.90 -12.29
N VAL A 54 17.97 15.81 -12.26
CA VAL A 54 18.70 14.68 -12.84
C VAL A 54 18.45 13.41 -12.02
N TYR A 55 18.40 13.50 -10.70
CA TYR A 55 18.07 12.38 -9.82
C TYR A 55 16.62 11.92 -10.02
N TRP A 56 15.67 12.84 -10.20
CA TRP A 56 14.28 12.53 -10.51
C TRP A 56 14.14 11.87 -11.90
N ALA A 57 14.84 12.39 -12.91
CA ALA A 57 14.85 11.79 -14.25
C ALA A 57 15.52 10.41 -14.28
N MET A 58 16.66 10.22 -13.59
CA MET A 58 17.33 8.92 -13.48
C MET A 58 16.55 7.92 -12.62
N ARG A 59 15.86 8.40 -11.57
CA ARG A 59 14.92 7.59 -10.78
C ARG A 59 13.80 7.10 -11.67
N ASN A 60 13.19 7.99 -12.46
CA ASN A 60 12.08 7.65 -13.36
C ASN A 60 12.50 6.80 -14.57
N MET A 61 13.74 6.90 -15.07
CA MET A 61 14.24 6.05 -16.16
C MET A 61 14.51 4.59 -15.73
N LYS A 62 14.74 4.31 -14.44
CA LYS A 62 14.89 2.94 -13.93
C LYS A 62 13.55 2.24 -13.64
N ARG A 63 12.43 2.98 -13.65
CA ARG A 63 11.08 2.49 -13.32
C ARG A 63 10.36 1.80 -14.48
N THR A 64 10.75 2.06 -15.73
CA THR A 64 9.84 1.88 -16.86
C THR A 64 9.76 0.47 -17.45
N SER A 65 10.46 -0.54 -16.91
CA SER A 65 10.32 -1.92 -17.42
C SER A 65 10.47 -3.05 -16.41
N LYS A 66 10.87 -2.78 -15.15
CA LYS A 66 11.12 -3.82 -14.14
C LYS A 66 10.23 -3.75 -12.89
N GLU A 67 9.51 -2.65 -12.67
CA GLU A 67 8.58 -2.42 -11.52
C GLU A 67 7.14 -2.96 -11.78
N LYS A 68 6.82 -3.43 -12.99
CA LYS A 68 5.44 -3.72 -13.40
C LYS A 68 4.85 -5.05 -12.86
N VAL A 69 5.72 -5.99 -12.48
CA VAL A 69 5.35 -7.26 -11.83
C VAL A 69 5.34 -7.10 -10.29
N ASP A 70 5.80 -5.94 -9.79
CA ASP A 70 6.04 -5.70 -8.37
C ASP A 70 4.75 -5.41 -7.62
N SER A 71 3.88 -4.51 -8.10
CA SER A 71 2.70 -4.06 -7.34
C SER A 71 1.71 -5.18 -7.02
N THR A 72 1.35 -6.01 -8.00
CA THR A 72 0.41 -7.15 -7.78
C THR A 72 1.00 -8.16 -6.81
N ARG A 73 2.32 -8.37 -6.88
CA ARG A 73 3.04 -9.30 -6.01
C ARG A 73 3.13 -8.74 -4.59
N GLU A 74 3.46 -7.47 -4.42
CA GLU A 74 3.49 -6.78 -3.12
C GLU A 74 2.12 -6.85 -2.42
N LEU A 75 1.04 -6.52 -3.14
CA LEU A 75 -0.34 -6.63 -2.62
C LEU A 75 -0.69 -8.07 -2.23
N THR A 76 -0.27 -9.06 -3.03
CA THR A 76 -0.48 -10.47 -2.71
C THR A 76 0.31 -10.90 -1.47
N GLU A 77 1.55 -10.43 -1.32
CA GLU A 77 2.39 -10.70 -0.14
C GLU A 77 1.78 -10.07 1.13
N MET A 78 1.17 -8.89 1.02
CA MET A 78 0.42 -8.26 2.13
C MET A 78 -0.80 -9.09 2.54
N ILE A 79 -1.56 -9.64 1.58
CA ILE A 79 -2.67 -10.55 1.90
C ILE A 79 -2.20 -11.82 2.59
N GLN A 80 -1.10 -12.42 2.13
CA GLN A 80 -0.54 -13.61 2.78
C GLN A 80 -0.13 -13.30 4.23
N ARG A 81 0.47 -12.13 4.47
CA ARG A 81 0.76 -11.66 5.83
C ARG A 81 -0.52 -11.49 6.64
N ALA A 82 -1.55 -10.86 6.09
CA ALA A 82 -2.84 -10.70 6.78
C ALA A 82 -3.48 -12.05 7.15
N CYS A 83 -3.39 -13.07 6.27
CA CYS A 83 -3.83 -14.43 6.61
C CYS A 83 -3.11 -14.98 7.83
N LEU A 84 -1.79 -14.79 7.93
CA LEU A 84 -1.01 -15.22 9.11
C LEU A 84 -1.42 -14.45 10.36
N VAL A 85 -1.61 -13.13 10.27
CA VAL A 85 -2.05 -12.29 11.40
C VAL A 85 -3.44 -12.70 11.89
N ALA A 86 -4.38 -12.97 10.97
CA ALA A 86 -5.70 -13.46 11.32
C ALA A 86 -5.63 -14.84 11.99
N LYS A 87 -4.77 -15.74 11.50
CA LYS A 87 -4.52 -17.04 12.12
C LYS A 87 -3.97 -16.90 13.54
N ASP A 88 -3.05 -15.97 13.75
CA ASP A 88 -2.48 -15.64 15.05
C ASP A 88 -3.53 -15.01 15.99
N ALA A 89 -4.44 -14.17 15.48
CA ALA A 89 -5.55 -13.63 16.27
C ALA A 89 -6.43 -14.76 16.84
N VAL A 90 -6.78 -15.74 16.00
CA VAL A 90 -7.56 -16.92 16.43
C VAL A 90 -6.80 -17.72 17.48
N PHE A 91 -5.52 -17.99 17.25
CA PHE A 91 -4.67 -18.71 18.21
C PHE A 91 -4.55 -17.99 19.56
N ASN A 92 -4.38 -16.66 19.55
CA ASN A 92 -4.27 -15.86 20.77
C ASN A 92 -5.62 -15.82 21.53
N VAL A 93 -6.77 -15.84 20.83
CA VAL A 93 -8.08 -16.00 21.48
C VAL A 93 -8.20 -17.39 22.11
N GLU A 94 -7.77 -18.46 21.44
CA GLU A 94 -7.73 -19.82 22.01
C GLU A 94 -6.91 -19.85 23.30
N ASP A 95 -5.70 -19.29 23.28
CA ASP A 95 -4.81 -19.25 24.44
C ASP A 95 -5.39 -18.40 25.58
N TYR A 96 -6.01 -17.27 25.25
CA TYR A 96 -6.68 -16.43 26.25
C TYR A 96 -7.86 -17.14 26.91
N ILE A 97 -8.72 -17.79 26.13
CA ILE A 97 -9.88 -18.52 26.64
C ILE A 97 -9.44 -19.77 27.41
N GLY A 98 -8.41 -20.48 26.93
CA GLY A 98 -7.87 -21.70 27.54
C GLY A 98 -7.18 -21.45 28.88
N HIS A 99 -6.31 -20.43 28.91
CA HIS A 99 -5.35 -20.23 30.01
C HIS A 99 -5.54 -18.91 30.76
N SER A 100 -6.47 -18.05 30.35
CA SER A 100 -6.68 -16.71 30.92
C SER A 100 -5.41 -15.84 30.86
N SER A 101 -4.61 -16.02 29.80
CA SER A 101 -3.33 -15.34 29.59
C SER A 101 -3.53 -13.85 29.26
N SER A 102 -3.08 -12.94 30.14
CA SER A 102 -3.17 -11.50 29.88
C SER A 102 -2.32 -11.07 28.69
N LEU A 103 -1.21 -11.77 28.43
CA LEU A 103 -0.38 -11.55 27.25
C LEU A 103 -1.14 -11.90 25.97
N ALA A 104 -1.84 -13.04 25.96
CA ALA A 104 -2.64 -13.46 24.83
C ALA A 104 -3.76 -12.47 24.51
N TYR A 105 -4.45 -11.94 25.53
CA TYR A 105 -5.44 -10.88 25.35
C TYR A 105 -4.87 -9.64 24.65
N VAL A 106 -3.69 -9.18 25.06
CA VAL A 106 -3.01 -8.03 24.42
C VAL A 106 -2.59 -8.38 22.99
N ALA A 107 -2.14 -9.61 22.76
CA ALA A 107 -1.75 -10.07 21.43
C ALA A 107 -2.93 -10.08 20.44
N VAL A 108 -4.14 -10.49 20.87
CA VAL A 108 -5.36 -10.40 20.03
C VAL A 108 -5.61 -8.97 19.57
N LYS A 109 -5.51 -7.99 20.48
CA LYS A 109 -5.68 -6.57 20.14
C LYS A 109 -4.63 -6.09 19.13
N GLN A 110 -3.39 -6.56 19.28
CA GLN A 110 -2.32 -6.18 18.36
C GLN A 110 -2.53 -6.79 16.97
N CYS A 111 -3.05 -8.01 16.88
CA CYS A 111 -3.40 -8.63 15.61
C CYS A 111 -4.56 -7.90 14.91
N GLU A 112 -5.62 -7.53 15.63
CA GLU A 112 -6.73 -6.73 15.08
C GLU A 112 -6.21 -5.41 14.49
N LYS A 113 -5.43 -4.66 15.26
CA LYS A 113 -4.83 -3.42 14.78
C LYS A 113 -3.90 -3.63 13.56
N GLU A 114 -3.12 -4.70 13.54
CA GLU A 114 -2.26 -5.00 12.40
C GLU A 114 -3.07 -5.33 11.14
N LEU A 115 -4.24 -5.97 11.27
CA LEU A 115 -5.16 -6.20 10.15
C LEU A 115 -5.76 -4.89 9.63
N ASP A 116 -6.20 -3.99 10.51
CA ASP A 116 -6.69 -2.65 10.13
C ASP A 116 -5.62 -1.86 9.37
N ASP A 117 -4.38 -1.91 9.87
CA ASP A 117 -3.26 -1.20 9.24
C ASP A 117 -2.95 -1.79 7.85
N ILE A 118 -3.00 -3.13 7.69
CA ILE A 118 -2.83 -3.78 6.39
C ILE A 118 -3.99 -3.44 5.44
N GLU A 119 -5.24 -3.47 5.89
CA GLU A 119 -6.40 -3.08 5.07
C GLU A 119 -6.24 -1.67 4.52
N ARG A 120 -5.89 -0.72 5.39
CA ARG A 120 -5.65 0.66 5.00
C ARG A 120 -4.51 0.79 3.99
N ASP A 121 -3.40 0.10 4.19
CA ASP A 121 -2.26 0.14 3.26
C ASP A 121 -2.63 -0.44 1.88
N ILE A 122 -3.48 -1.47 1.83
CA ILE A 122 -4.01 -2.04 0.58
C ILE A 122 -4.96 -1.04 -0.09
N ASP A 123 -5.89 -0.44 0.65
CA ASP A 123 -6.83 0.56 0.14
C ASP A 123 -6.14 1.80 -0.44
N GLU A 124 -5.03 2.22 0.16
CA GLU A 124 -4.25 3.37 -0.32
C GLU A 124 -3.42 3.05 -1.57
N SER A 125 -2.89 1.82 -1.68
CA SER A 125 -2.01 1.42 -2.78
C SER A 125 -2.77 0.92 -4.02
N LEU A 126 -3.94 0.34 -3.84
CA LEU A 126 -4.74 -0.30 -4.90
C LEU A 126 -5.16 0.65 -6.05
N PRO A 127 -5.63 1.90 -5.81
CA PRO A 127 -6.12 2.77 -6.89
C PRO A 127 -5.05 3.11 -7.94
N ALA A 128 -3.79 3.25 -7.53
CA ALA A 128 -2.69 3.46 -8.45
C ALA A 128 -2.39 2.16 -9.22
N ALA A 129 -2.23 1.05 -8.50
CA ALA A 129 -1.87 -0.25 -9.07
C ALA A 129 -2.89 -0.74 -10.12
N ILE A 130 -4.20 -0.59 -9.86
CA ILE A 130 -5.24 -1.14 -10.74
C ILE A 130 -5.29 -0.46 -12.12
N THR A 131 -4.77 0.76 -12.26
CA THR A 131 -4.76 1.49 -13.54
C THR A 131 -3.65 1.06 -14.50
N GLU A 132 -2.66 0.32 -14.00
CA GLU A 132 -1.45 -0.03 -14.75
C GLU A 132 -1.35 -1.52 -15.12
N VAL A 133 -2.37 -2.31 -14.77
CA VAL A 133 -2.40 -3.76 -14.92
C VAL A 133 -3.37 -4.25 -16.01
N THR A 134 -3.20 -5.51 -16.42
CA THR A 134 -4.14 -6.19 -17.32
C THR A 134 -5.47 -6.49 -16.62
N GLU A 135 -6.52 -6.84 -17.38
CA GLU A 135 -7.81 -7.22 -16.81
C GLU A 135 -7.70 -8.41 -15.84
N THR A 136 -6.88 -9.41 -16.17
CA THR A 136 -6.67 -10.60 -15.32
C THR A 136 -6.03 -10.22 -13.99
N GLU A 137 -5.02 -9.37 -14.00
CA GLU A 137 -4.34 -8.86 -12.81
C GLU A 137 -5.26 -7.94 -12.01
N ALA A 138 -6.06 -7.08 -12.68
CA ALA A 138 -7.06 -6.25 -12.00
C ALA A 138 -8.08 -7.09 -11.23
N ARG A 139 -8.53 -8.22 -11.81
CA ARG A 139 -9.41 -9.17 -11.09
C ARG A 139 -8.73 -9.77 -9.86
N GLN A 140 -7.43 -10.07 -9.93
CA GLN A 140 -6.66 -10.55 -8.78
C GLN A 140 -6.54 -9.49 -7.70
N LEU A 141 -6.23 -8.25 -8.06
CA LEU A 141 -6.15 -7.13 -7.14
C LEU A 141 -7.50 -6.86 -6.44
N LEU A 142 -8.61 -6.91 -7.19
CA LEU A 142 -9.95 -6.79 -6.61
C LEU A 142 -10.33 -7.98 -5.71
N ALA A 143 -9.80 -9.17 -5.99
CA ALA A 143 -9.96 -10.31 -5.08
C ALA A 143 -9.16 -10.11 -3.79
N CYS A 144 -7.93 -9.59 -3.88
CA CYS A 144 -7.11 -9.22 -2.71
C CYS A 144 -7.85 -8.22 -1.82
N LEU A 145 -8.45 -7.18 -2.41
CA LEU A 145 -9.27 -6.21 -1.68
C LEU A 145 -10.40 -6.87 -0.88
N LYS A 146 -11.14 -7.80 -1.51
CA LYS A 146 -12.22 -8.52 -0.81
C LYS A 146 -11.68 -9.38 0.34
N PHE A 147 -10.56 -10.06 0.10
CA PHE A 147 -9.96 -10.92 1.13
C PHE A 147 -9.47 -10.13 2.33
N ILE A 148 -8.85 -8.95 2.14
CA ILE A 148 -8.36 -8.19 3.30
C ILE A 148 -9.51 -7.69 4.17
N THR A 149 -10.62 -7.23 3.59
CA THR A 149 -11.81 -6.87 4.35
C THR A 149 -12.38 -8.06 5.12
N ASP A 150 -12.45 -9.25 4.51
CA ASP A 150 -12.90 -10.44 5.22
C ASP A 150 -11.94 -10.84 6.38
N LEU A 151 -10.63 -10.65 6.20
CA LEU A 151 -9.62 -10.93 7.22
C LEU A 151 -9.65 -9.91 8.37
N GLU A 152 -9.81 -8.61 8.08
CA GLU A 152 -10.04 -7.56 9.08
C GLU A 152 -11.25 -7.92 9.93
N ARG A 153 -12.37 -8.27 9.29
CA ARG A 153 -13.60 -8.68 10.00
C ARG A 153 -13.39 -9.88 10.92
N ILE A 154 -12.55 -10.84 10.54
CA ILE A 154 -12.18 -11.95 11.42
C ILE A 154 -11.42 -11.44 12.65
N GLY A 155 -10.42 -10.57 12.46
CA GLY A 155 -9.69 -9.93 13.56
C GLY A 155 -10.61 -9.17 14.52
N ASP A 156 -11.51 -8.36 13.97
CA ASP A 156 -12.54 -7.58 14.65
C ASP A 156 -13.45 -8.46 15.54
N LEU A 157 -13.89 -9.59 14.99
CA LEU A 157 -14.71 -10.57 15.71
C LEU A 157 -13.90 -11.28 16.81
N MET A 158 -12.65 -11.64 16.55
CA MET A 158 -11.77 -12.26 17.55
C MET A 158 -11.52 -11.31 18.73
N TRP A 159 -11.28 -10.03 18.44
CA TRP A 159 -11.14 -9.01 19.48
C TRP A 159 -12.43 -8.81 20.28
N SER A 160 -13.57 -8.75 19.59
CA SER A 160 -14.89 -8.68 20.24
C SER A 160 -15.15 -9.87 21.17
N VAL A 161 -14.75 -11.09 20.78
CA VAL A 161 -14.82 -12.28 21.63
C VAL A 161 -13.95 -12.09 22.87
N ALA A 162 -12.67 -11.72 22.71
CA ALA A 162 -11.75 -11.53 23.83
C ALA A 162 -12.27 -10.49 24.83
N GLN A 163 -12.82 -9.37 24.35
CA GLN A 163 -13.43 -8.34 25.21
C GLN A 163 -14.63 -8.86 25.99
N ARG A 164 -15.54 -9.61 25.34
CA ARG A 164 -16.72 -10.19 26.03
C ARG A 164 -16.30 -11.19 27.10
N VAL A 165 -15.31 -12.04 26.79
CA VAL A 165 -14.76 -12.99 27.76
C VAL A 165 -14.16 -12.27 28.96
N GLN A 166 -13.44 -11.16 28.74
CA GLN A 166 -12.88 -10.34 29.82
C GLN A 166 -13.97 -9.71 30.73
N GLN A 167 -15.11 -9.32 30.16
CA GLN A 167 -16.20 -8.68 30.90
C GLN A 167 -16.99 -9.68 31.76
N ILE A 168 -16.99 -10.96 31.41
CA ILE A 168 -17.60 -12.00 32.24
C ILE A 168 -16.78 -12.09 33.53
N SER A 169 -17.39 -11.73 34.65
CA SER A 169 -16.78 -11.77 35.98
C SER A 169 -16.66 -13.22 36.46
N GLY A 170 -15.69 -13.97 35.92
CA GLY A 170 -15.47 -15.38 36.20
C GLY A 170 -14.86 -16.12 35.01
N ARG A 171 -14.51 -17.40 35.19
CA ARG A 171 -14.15 -18.27 34.05
C ARG A 171 -15.41 -18.65 33.28
N LEU A 172 -15.29 -18.74 31.95
CA LEU A 172 -16.32 -19.34 31.11
C LEU A 172 -16.69 -20.73 31.64
N PRO A 173 -17.98 -21.12 31.60
CA PRO A 173 -18.37 -22.50 31.88
C PRO A 173 -17.55 -23.47 31.03
N GLY A 174 -17.09 -24.58 31.62
CA GLY A 174 -16.14 -25.48 30.94
C GLY A 174 -16.67 -26.09 29.63
N GLN A 175 -17.99 -26.25 29.50
CA GLN A 175 -18.62 -26.72 28.27
C GLN A 175 -18.54 -25.66 27.15
N ASP A 176 -18.85 -24.39 27.48
CA ASP A 176 -18.75 -23.28 26.53
C ASP A 176 -17.30 -23.06 26.10
N GLN A 177 -16.37 -23.12 27.06
CA GLN A 177 -14.94 -23.05 26.79
C GLN A 177 -14.51 -24.12 25.77
N LYS A 178 -14.96 -25.36 25.95
CA LYS A 178 -14.67 -26.47 25.02
C LYS A 178 -15.22 -26.20 23.62
N TYR A 179 -16.47 -25.76 23.50
CA TYR A 179 -17.05 -25.43 22.19
C TYR A 179 -16.30 -24.29 21.49
N PHE A 180 -15.91 -23.26 22.23
CA PHE A 180 -15.12 -22.16 21.66
C PHE A 180 -13.76 -22.65 21.14
N LEU A 181 -13.07 -23.51 21.88
CA LEU A 181 -11.79 -24.08 21.43
C LEU A 181 -11.96 -24.95 20.18
N GLU A 182 -12.99 -25.79 20.12
CA GLU A 182 -13.29 -26.62 18.93
C GLU A 182 -13.62 -25.75 17.70
N MET A 183 -14.44 -24.72 17.88
CA MET A 183 -14.80 -23.79 16.80
C MET A 183 -13.61 -22.97 16.31
N SER A 184 -12.76 -22.50 17.22
CA SER A 184 -11.56 -21.74 16.88
C SER A 184 -10.56 -22.61 16.12
N GLU A 185 -10.43 -23.88 16.50
CA GLU A 185 -9.54 -24.80 15.79
C GLU A 185 -10.01 -25.06 14.35
N ILE A 186 -11.32 -25.14 14.13
CA ILE A 186 -11.89 -25.24 12.77
C ILE A 186 -11.58 -23.97 11.97
N LEU A 187 -11.82 -22.80 12.56
CA LEU A 187 -11.55 -21.52 11.91
C LEU A 187 -10.07 -21.39 11.51
N ARG A 188 -9.15 -21.77 12.39
CA ARG A 188 -7.70 -21.75 12.14
C ARG A 188 -7.25 -22.73 11.04
N LYS A 189 -8.04 -23.76 10.72
CA LYS A 189 -7.82 -24.68 9.59
C LYS A 189 -8.41 -24.15 8.28
N MET A 190 -9.41 -23.28 8.35
CA MET A 190 -9.97 -22.61 7.17
C MET A 190 -9.08 -21.45 6.68
N LEU A 191 -8.30 -20.85 7.60
CA LEU A 191 -7.27 -19.83 7.35
C LEU A 191 -5.90 -20.45 7.03
#